data_AF-A0A5E4JR09-F1
#
_entry.id   AF-A0A5E4JR09-F1
#
_cell.length_a   1.000
_cell.length_b   1.000
_cell.length_c   1.000
_cell.angle_alpha   90.00
_cell.angle_beta   90.00
_cell.angle_gamma   90.00
#
_symmetry.space_group_name_H-M   'P 1'
#
loop_
_entity.id
_entity.type
_entity.pdbx_description
1 polymer ?
#
loop_
_entity_poly.entity_id
_entity_poly.type
_entity_poly.pdbx_seq_one_letter_code
_entity_poly.pdbx_strand_id
1 'polypeptide(L)'
;MHYNFIVYPEAIKKLKETKLDEKIEKALRNKKVSLIPGRIYDPADAIWMVDSLKENGFFKTIPFNFVQNFGEDVYQDWHQGLMKLLNKYINEQDSYWEIKKLGRTQWEQMSIEEDFPVISGYNASVVLDPEIFWQFKNFGFKSLSDFLGSVGAFARMKDKCYLDKGYRWQSHSGEQVSEFELGASEHGDFRLKKVDITPYKTFDPTGNLVSFRPETREEVQYVSASHSVESSLLTILLKWANQEKIPSEILKNYPDFISQVREQGQICGNFGDFGYGSLSPQMQFTYASGPLVKSSTLPNLRIVPHNLPCYGGDAGEYAIGIGQDRELVFVYQDKSGKLSNEEVSVPVNDFDNFFTGLFYQAQRGLGRTSVKNLTDIMDYYFSEEFKEDNK
;
A
#
# COMPACT_ATOMS: atom_id res chain seq x y z
N MET A 1 -12.25 11.18 -2.99
CA MET A 1 -12.51 10.02 -2.12
C MET A 1 -11.20 9.26 -1.96
N HIS A 2 -10.62 9.34 -0.77
CA HIS A 2 -9.31 8.80 -0.41
C HIS A 2 -9.50 7.72 0.66
N TYR A 3 -9.23 6.48 0.28
CA TYR A 3 -9.61 5.34 1.12
C TYR A 3 -8.78 5.23 2.42
N ASN A 4 -7.60 5.86 2.49
CA ASN A 4 -6.59 5.61 3.52
C ASN A 4 -5.65 6.81 3.74
N PHE A 5 -4.66 6.66 4.63
CA PHE A 5 -3.62 7.64 4.91
C PHE A 5 -2.22 7.08 4.67
N ILE A 6 -1.30 7.96 4.28
CA ILE A 6 0.14 7.75 4.31
C ILE A 6 0.66 8.35 5.61
N VAL A 7 1.28 7.52 6.46
CA VAL A 7 2.06 7.99 7.61
C VAL A 7 3.53 7.97 7.23
N TYR A 8 4.22 9.09 7.42
CA TYR A 8 5.60 9.21 6.94
C TYR A 8 6.57 8.33 7.72
N PRO A 9 7.66 7.87 7.07
CA PRO A 9 8.63 6.97 7.70
C PRO A 9 9.18 7.47 9.04
N GLU A 10 9.39 8.78 9.21
CA GLU A 10 9.87 9.34 10.47
C GLU A 10 8.84 9.27 11.60
N ALA A 11 7.55 9.40 11.29
CA ALA A 11 6.49 9.21 12.27
C ALA A 11 6.36 7.74 12.65
N ILE A 12 6.40 6.82 11.67
CA ILE A 12 6.42 5.37 11.92
C ILE A 12 7.62 4.99 12.79
N LYS A 13 8.81 5.54 12.52
CA LYS A 13 10.02 5.29 13.31
C LYS A 13 9.80 5.70 14.78
N LYS A 14 9.27 6.90 15.04
CA LYS A 14 8.95 7.36 16.40
C LYS A 14 7.94 6.44 17.09
N LEU A 15 6.88 6.01 16.39
CA LEU A 15 5.89 5.09 16.94
C LEU A 15 6.52 3.75 17.36
N LYS A 16 7.47 3.23 16.58
CA LYS A 16 8.24 2.01 16.89
C LYS A 16 9.21 2.18 18.05
N GLU A 17 10.02 3.24 18.03
CA GLU A 17 11.01 3.52 19.08
C GLU A 17 10.37 3.73 20.46
N THR A 18 9.13 4.22 20.46
CA THR A 18 8.34 4.47 21.66
C THR A 18 7.39 3.32 22.02
N LYS A 19 7.41 2.23 21.25
CA LYS A 19 6.54 1.04 21.39
C LYS A 19 5.04 1.34 21.34
N LEU A 20 4.66 2.48 20.77
CA LEU A 20 3.26 2.81 20.55
C LEU A 20 2.64 1.93 19.47
N ASP A 21 3.43 1.49 18.48
CA ASP A 21 2.96 0.55 17.46
C ASP A 21 2.53 -0.80 18.05
N GLU A 22 3.29 -1.36 18.99
CA GLU A 22 2.92 -2.59 19.71
C GLU A 22 1.61 -2.41 20.49
N LYS A 23 1.45 -1.24 21.14
CA LYS A 23 0.22 -0.90 21.88
C LYS A 23 -0.98 -0.79 20.94
N ILE A 24 -0.81 -0.13 19.80
CA ILE A 24 -1.84 -0.01 18.75
C ILE A 24 -2.23 -1.40 18.25
N GLU A 25 -1.27 -2.26 17.90
CA GLU A 25 -1.56 -3.62 17.44
C GLU A 25 -2.28 -4.45 18.51
N LYS A 26 -1.87 -4.33 19.79
CA LYS A 26 -2.55 -5.00 20.90
C LYS A 26 -3.98 -4.51 21.08
N ALA A 27 -4.22 -3.20 20.98
CA ALA A 27 -5.56 -2.62 21.06
C ALA A 27 -6.45 -3.14 19.93
N LEU A 28 -5.94 -3.20 18.70
CA LEU A 28 -6.67 -3.71 17.53
C LEU A 28 -6.99 -5.22 17.63
N ARG A 29 -6.08 -6.04 18.17
CA ARG A 29 -6.33 -7.49 18.36
C ARG A 29 -7.40 -7.75 19.41
N ASN A 30 -7.43 -6.92 20.46
CA ASN A 30 -8.45 -6.97 21.49
C ASN A 30 -9.73 -6.34 20.93
N LYS A 31 -10.53 -7.13 20.19
CA LYS A 31 -11.82 -6.79 19.53
C LYS A 31 -12.86 -5.98 20.36
N LYS A 32 -12.54 -5.59 21.59
CA LYS A 32 -13.22 -4.55 22.36
C LYS A 32 -13.15 -3.17 21.71
N VAL A 33 -12.15 -2.94 20.87
CA VAL A 33 -12.17 -1.84 19.90
C VAL A 33 -13.00 -2.33 18.71
N SER A 34 -14.32 -2.13 18.75
CA SER A 34 -15.12 -2.19 17.53
C SER A 34 -14.51 -1.23 16.52
N LEU A 35 -14.13 -1.74 15.34
CA LEU A 35 -13.64 -1.05 14.12
C LEU A 35 -13.37 0.45 14.33
N ILE A 36 -12.13 0.91 14.13
CA ILE A 36 -11.83 2.34 14.16
C ILE A 36 -12.84 3.05 13.25
N PRO A 37 -13.73 3.91 13.78
CA PRO A 37 -14.84 4.44 13.00
C PRO A 37 -14.31 5.13 11.76
N GLY A 38 -14.63 4.53 10.61
CA GLY A 38 -14.02 4.92 9.34
C GLY A 38 -14.70 6.11 8.68
N ARG A 39 -15.94 6.44 9.10
CA ARG A 39 -16.81 7.43 8.46
C ARG A 39 -17.72 8.12 9.47
N ILE A 40 -17.83 9.43 9.33
CA ILE A 40 -18.93 10.25 9.84
C ILE A 40 -20.02 10.29 8.78
N TYR A 41 -21.29 10.17 9.18
CA TYR A 41 -22.44 10.23 8.29
C TYR A 41 -23.27 11.51 8.49
N ASP A 42 -23.21 12.11 9.69
CA ASP A 42 -23.92 13.33 10.06
C ASP A 42 -22.99 14.24 10.88
N PRO A 43 -23.02 15.59 10.73
CA PRO A 43 -22.43 16.53 11.68
C PRO A 43 -22.58 16.16 13.17
N ALA A 44 -23.71 15.55 13.56
CA ALA A 44 -23.94 15.07 14.92
C ALA A 44 -22.92 14.01 15.39
N ASP A 45 -22.39 13.17 14.49
CA ASP A 45 -21.36 12.19 14.83
C ASP A 45 -20.05 12.90 15.22
N ALA A 46 -19.74 14.00 14.55
CA ALA A 46 -18.54 14.77 14.83
C ALA A 46 -18.61 15.44 16.22
N ILE A 47 -19.79 15.92 16.61
CA ILE A 47 -20.07 16.43 17.96
C ILE A 47 -19.96 15.29 18.98
N TRP A 48 -20.59 14.15 18.70
CA TRP A 48 -20.53 12.98 19.57
C TRP A 48 -19.11 12.47 19.80
N MET A 49 -18.25 12.50 18.76
CA MET A 49 -16.83 12.12 18.91
C MET A 49 -16.11 13.03 19.93
N VAL A 50 -16.35 14.34 19.88
CA VAL A 50 -15.77 15.30 20.83
C VAL A 50 -16.31 15.07 22.25
N ASP A 51 -17.62 14.85 22.38
CA ASP A 51 -18.25 14.54 23.68
C ASP A 51 -17.73 13.22 24.25
N SER A 52 -17.52 12.20 23.42
CA SER A 52 -16.93 10.92 23.82
C SER A 52 -15.52 11.08 24.38
N LEU A 53 -14.67 11.93 23.78
CA LEU A 53 -13.35 12.24 24.35
C LEU A 53 -13.47 12.85 25.75
N LYS A 54 -14.46 13.71 25.96
CA LYS A 54 -14.73 14.36 27.24
C LYS A 54 -15.20 13.37 28.29
N GLU A 55 -16.18 12.54 27.95
CA GLU A 55 -16.75 11.53 28.85
C GLU A 55 -15.71 10.51 29.29
N ASN A 56 -14.84 10.09 28.36
CA ASN A 56 -13.73 9.16 28.64
C ASN A 56 -12.54 9.82 29.35
N GLY A 57 -12.67 11.07 29.78
CA GLY A 57 -11.69 11.71 30.66
C GLY A 57 -10.42 12.20 29.95
N PHE A 58 -10.35 12.19 28.62
CA PHE A 58 -9.19 12.70 27.89
C PHE A 58 -8.91 14.17 28.23
N PHE A 59 -9.94 15.01 28.41
CA PHE A 59 -9.71 16.40 28.81
C PHE A 59 -9.39 16.59 30.31
N LYS A 60 -9.54 15.56 31.15
CA LYS A 60 -9.18 15.62 32.58
C LYS A 60 -7.68 15.43 32.82
N THR A 61 -6.98 14.82 31.87
CA THR A 61 -5.56 14.48 31.96
C THR A 61 -4.65 15.49 31.25
N ILE A 62 -5.18 16.65 30.86
CA ILE A 62 -4.37 17.73 30.26
C ILE A 62 -3.26 18.11 31.24
N PRO A 63 -1.97 17.99 30.86
CA PRO A 63 -0.87 18.28 31.77
C PRO A 63 -0.90 19.73 32.29
N PHE A 64 -0.66 19.93 33.59
CA PHE A 64 -0.69 21.26 34.21
C PHE A 64 0.30 22.25 33.58
N ASN A 65 1.45 21.76 33.10
CA ASN A 65 2.43 22.56 32.38
C ASN A 65 2.00 22.95 30.96
N PHE A 66 0.98 22.31 30.37
CA PHE A 66 0.32 22.82 29.16
C PHE A 66 -0.50 24.07 29.50
N VAL A 67 -1.27 24.01 30.58
CA VAL A 67 -2.11 25.13 31.06
C VAL A 67 -1.26 26.34 31.50
N GLN A 68 -0.09 26.10 32.12
CA GLN A 68 0.76 27.18 32.64
C GLN A 68 1.80 27.76 31.67
N ASN A 69 2.47 26.94 30.84
CA ASN A 69 3.61 27.42 30.01
C ASN A 69 3.25 27.76 28.57
N PHE A 70 2.07 27.34 28.10
CA PHE A 70 1.60 27.57 26.73
C PHE A 70 0.30 28.38 26.69
N GLY A 71 -0.09 28.97 27.82
CA GLY A 71 -1.41 29.59 27.99
C GLY A 71 -2.53 28.57 27.82
N GLU A 72 -3.77 29.05 27.85
CA GLU A 72 -4.91 28.28 27.32
C GLU A 72 -4.70 27.92 25.83
N ASP A 73 -3.67 28.46 25.17
CA ASP A 73 -3.47 28.53 23.72
C ASP A 73 -3.29 27.17 23.03
N VAL A 74 -2.57 26.17 23.55
CA VAL A 74 -2.41 24.89 22.79
C VAL A 74 -3.71 24.09 22.70
N TYR A 75 -4.46 24.04 23.80
CA TYR A 75 -5.79 23.43 23.81
C TYR A 75 -6.76 24.29 23.01
N GLN A 76 -6.74 25.61 23.21
CA GLN A 76 -7.59 26.54 22.48
C GLN A 76 -7.30 26.52 20.98
N ASP A 77 -6.04 26.45 20.54
CA ASP A 77 -5.64 26.40 19.13
C ASP A 77 -6.12 25.10 18.47
N TRP A 78 -5.92 23.96 19.15
CA TRP A 78 -6.42 22.68 18.65
C TRP A 78 -7.95 22.63 18.63
N HIS A 79 -8.61 23.03 19.73
CA HIS A 79 -10.07 23.04 19.84
C HIS A 79 -10.71 24.06 18.88
N GLN A 80 -10.21 25.29 18.82
CA GLN A 80 -10.67 26.32 17.87
C GLN A 80 -10.40 25.90 16.43
N GLY A 81 -9.27 25.24 16.15
CA GLY A 81 -8.98 24.63 14.87
C GLY A 81 -10.04 23.60 14.46
N LEU A 82 -10.39 22.69 15.36
CA LEU A 82 -11.44 21.69 15.13
C LEU A 82 -12.83 22.32 15.01
N MET A 83 -13.18 23.27 15.88
CA MET A 83 -14.49 23.94 15.82
C MET A 83 -14.61 24.80 14.55
N LYS A 84 -13.53 25.43 14.10
CA LYS A 84 -13.50 26.13 12.82
C LYS A 84 -13.70 25.16 11.66
N LEU A 85 -13.08 23.97 11.72
CA LEU A 85 -13.24 22.93 10.72
C LEU A 85 -14.68 22.41 10.67
N LEU A 86 -15.28 22.14 11.82
CA LEU A 86 -16.68 21.74 11.96
C LEU A 86 -17.62 22.82 11.44
N ASN A 87 -17.39 24.08 11.81
CA ASN A 87 -18.19 25.20 11.33
C ASN A 87 -18.08 25.36 9.81
N LYS A 88 -16.90 25.18 9.23
CA LYS A 88 -16.74 25.18 7.77
C LYS A 88 -17.57 24.08 7.15
N TYR A 89 -17.50 22.85 7.67
CA TYR A 89 -18.29 21.73 7.17
C TYR A 89 -19.80 21.98 7.26
N ILE A 90 -20.30 22.43 8.42
CA ILE A 90 -21.72 22.76 8.63
C ILE A 90 -22.20 23.84 7.65
N ASN A 91 -21.34 24.79 7.31
CA ASN A 91 -21.65 25.88 6.38
C ASN A 91 -21.23 25.57 4.92
N GLU A 92 -20.97 24.30 4.59
CA GLU A 92 -20.57 23.86 3.24
C GLU A 92 -19.35 24.60 2.66
N GLN A 93 -18.42 25.01 3.53
CA GLN A 93 -17.16 25.64 3.14
C GLN A 93 -16.05 24.61 3.02
N ASP A 94 -15.33 24.68 1.90
CA ASP A 94 -14.22 23.78 1.65
C ASP A 94 -13.06 23.97 2.63
N SER A 95 -12.44 22.84 2.97
CA SER A 95 -11.18 22.78 3.69
C SER A 95 -10.23 21.86 2.93
N TYR A 96 -8.94 22.17 2.96
CA TYR A 96 -7.96 21.53 2.09
C TYR A 96 -6.72 21.12 2.86
N TRP A 97 -6.17 19.97 2.50
CA TRP A 97 -4.80 19.61 2.78
C TRP A 97 -3.86 20.35 1.83
N GLU A 98 -2.74 20.86 2.34
CA GLU A 98 -1.67 21.45 1.52
C GLU A 98 -0.48 20.48 1.48
N ILE A 99 -0.13 19.95 0.31
CA ILE A 99 0.97 19.00 0.13
C ILE A 99 2.02 19.62 -0.82
N LYS A 100 3.21 19.94 -0.29
CA LYS A 100 4.31 20.52 -1.07
C LYS A 100 5.14 19.43 -1.74
N LYS A 101 4.73 19.03 -2.95
CA LYS A 101 5.40 18.03 -3.78
C LYS A 101 6.57 18.66 -4.55
N LEU A 102 7.39 17.82 -5.20
CA LEU A 102 8.50 18.27 -6.03
C LEU A 102 7.96 19.16 -7.17
N GLY A 103 8.35 20.44 -7.15
CA GLY A 103 7.99 21.41 -8.18
C GLY A 103 6.55 21.92 -8.18
N ARG A 104 5.67 21.46 -7.26
CA ARG A 104 4.27 21.94 -7.18
C ARG A 104 3.66 21.84 -5.78
N THR A 105 2.70 22.70 -5.49
CA THR A 105 1.80 22.54 -4.34
C THR A 105 0.52 21.87 -4.81
N GLN A 106 0.16 20.75 -4.19
CA GLN A 106 -1.13 20.10 -4.39
C GLN A 106 -2.07 20.46 -3.24
N TRP A 107 -3.30 20.80 -3.60
CA TRP A 107 -4.40 21.03 -2.66
C TRP A 107 -5.38 19.87 -2.79
N GLU A 108 -5.56 19.10 -1.72
CA GLU A 108 -6.52 17.99 -1.68
C GLU A 108 -7.71 18.39 -0.82
N GLN A 109 -8.92 18.35 -1.37
CA GLN A 109 -10.13 18.67 -0.61
C GLN A 109 -10.30 17.65 0.52
N MET A 110 -10.50 18.15 1.73
CA MET A 110 -10.76 17.32 2.90
C MET A 110 -12.09 16.58 2.73
N SER A 111 -12.12 15.29 3.05
CA SER A 111 -13.37 14.56 3.29
C SER A 111 -13.62 14.59 4.78
N ILE A 112 -14.67 15.28 5.23
CA ILE A 112 -15.00 15.29 6.66
C ILE A 112 -15.18 13.87 7.18
N GLU A 113 -15.78 13.01 6.37
CA GLU A 113 -16.21 11.68 6.74
C GLU A 113 -14.99 10.84 7.10
N GLU A 114 -13.92 10.96 6.30
CA GLU A 114 -12.74 10.12 6.42
C GLU A 114 -11.60 10.80 7.19
N ASP A 115 -11.48 12.13 7.12
CA ASP A 115 -10.37 12.90 7.70
C ASP A 115 -10.61 13.36 9.13
N PHE A 116 -11.84 13.75 9.46
CA PHE A 116 -12.14 14.34 10.76
C PHE A 116 -11.82 13.38 11.93
N PRO A 117 -12.14 12.07 11.88
CA PRO A 117 -11.80 11.15 12.97
C PRO A 117 -10.28 11.05 13.23
N VAL A 118 -9.46 11.26 12.20
CA VAL A 118 -7.99 11.25 12.33
C VAL A 118 -7.48 12.58 12.87
N ILE A 119 -7.90 13.72 12.29
CA ILE A 119 -7.44 15.06 12.69
C ILE A 119 -7.92 15.41 14.10
N SER A 120 -9.15 15.02 14.46
CA SER A 120 -9.72 15.23 15.79
C SER A 120 -9.07 14.36 16.88
N GLY A 121 -8.15 13.46 16.52
CA GLY A 121 -7.55 12.51 17.46
C GLY A 121 -8.52 11.47 18.01
N TYR A 122 -9.75 11.40 17.53
CA TYR A 122 -10.70 10.37 17.92
C TYR A 122 -10.18 8.96 17.59
N ASN A 123 -9.60 8.75 16.41
CA ASN A 123 -8.98 7.46 16.08
C ASN A 123 -7.77 7.13 16.97
N ALA A 124 -7.07 8.16 17.48
CA ALA A 124 -5.99 7.95 18.43
C ALA A 124 -6.49 7.62 19.83
N SER A 125 -7.62 8.17 20.27
CA SER A 125 -8.19 7.92 21.60
C SER A 125 -8.67 6.48 21.76
N VAL A 126 -8.99 5.82 20.65
CA VAL A 126 -9.33 4.40 20.61
C VAL A 126 -8.15 3.49 21.04
N VAL A 127 -6.91 3.93 20.83
CA VAL A 127 -5.69 3.14 21.06
C VAL A 127 -4.77 3.70 22.15
N LEU A 128 -4.93 4.99 22.48
CA LEU A 128 -4.17 5.68 23.53
C LEU A 128 -5.00 5.80 24.80
N ASP A 129 -4.32 5.72 25.94
CA ASP A 129 -4.94 6.04 27.22
C ASP A 129 -4.95 7.58 27.41
N PRO A 130 -5.91 8.13 28.17
CA PRO A 130 -5.98 9.56 28.48
C PRO A 130 -4.68 10.18 28.96
N GLU A 131 -3.87 9.47 29.74
CA GLU A 131 -2.61 9.97 30.30
C GLU A 131 -1.55 10.21 29.22
N ILE A 132 -1.60 9.46 28.13
CA ILE A 132 -0.62 9.49 27.03
C ILE A 132 -1.03 10.47 25.94
N PHE A 133 -2.33 10.70 25.77
CA PHE A 133 -2.94 11.45 24.67
C PHE A 133 -2.31 12.84 24.44
N TRP A 134 -1.92 13.53 25.51
CA TRP A 134 -1.36 14.89 25.45
C TRP A 134 0.17 14.94 25.41
N GLN A 135 0.85 13.79 25.50
CA GLN A 135 2.30 13.72 25.71
C GLN A 135 3.12 13.74 24.41
N PHE A 136 2.65 14.43 23.36
CA PHE A 136 3.27 14.39 22.03
C PHE A 136 4.79 14.69 22.02
N LYS A 137 5.25 15.60 22.89
CA LYS A 137 6.68 15.95 23.02
C LYS A 137 7.52 14.81 23.57
N ASN A 138 6.98 14.01 24.49
CA ASN A 138 7.66 12.84 25.05
C ASN A 138 7.93 11.79 23.96
N PHE A 139 7.10 11.77 22.92
CA PHE A 139 7.23 10.89 21.77
C PHE A 139 7.94 11.56 20.57
N GLY A 140 8.47 12.77 20.74
CA GLY A 140 9.25 13.48 19.73
C GLY A 140 8.45 14.01 18.54
N PHE A 141 7.13 14.19 18.66
CA PHE A 141 6.28 14.80 17.62
C PHE A 141 6.30 16.33 17.70
N LYS A 142 6.01 16.99 16.56
CA LYS A 142 6.16 18.45 16.43
C LYS A 142 5.01 19.21 17.08
N SER A 143 3.82 18.65 17.06
CA SER A 143 2.58 19.22 17.59
C SER A 143 1.64 18.11 18.07
N LEU A 144 0.56 18.51 18.74
CA LEU A 144 -0.49 17.58 19.13
C LEU A 144 -1.19 16.99 17.90
N SER A 145 -1.52 17.82 16.89
CA SER A 145 -2.14 17.36 15.64
C SER A 145 -1.25 16.38 14.88
N ASP A 146 0.07 16.63 14.84
CA ASP A 146 1.06 15.72 14.24
C ASP A 146 1.06 14.36 14.94
N PHE A 147 1.02 14.35 16.28
CA PHE A 147 1.01 13.12 17.07
C PHE A 147 -0.30 12.35 16.95
N LEU A 148 -1.43 12.97 17.29
CA LEU A 148 -2.73 12.32 17.30
C LEU A 148 -3.13 11.87 15.89
N GLY A 149 -2.90 12.72 14.90
CA GLY A 149 -3.17 12.38 13.51
C GLY A 149 -2.28 11.24 13.00
N SER A 150 -0.98 11.23 13.32
CA SER A 150 -0.09 10.11 12.95
C SER A 150 -0.49 8.80 13.63
N VAL A 151 -0.85 8.83 14.92
CA VAL A 151 -1.32 7.65 15.66
C VAL A 151 -2.63 7.14 15.07
N GLY A 152 -3.61 8.03 14.84
CA GLY A 152 -4.92 7.67 14.29
C GLY A 152 -4.82 7.13 12.87
N ALA A 153 -4.01 7.76 12.01
CA ALA A 153 -3.74 7.31 10.66
C ALA A 153 -3.04 5.93 10.67
N PHE A 154 -2.02 5.75 11.52
CA PHE A 154 -1.30 4.47 11.62
C PHE A 154 -2.20 3.35 12.14
N ALA A 155 -3.04 3.62 13.15
CA ALA A 155 -4.00 2.67 13.66
C ALA A 155 -4.99 2.24 12.56
N ARG A 156 -5.50 3.20 11.76
CA ARG A 156 -6.40 2.92 10.63
C ARG A 156 -5.70 2.13 9.51
N MET A 157 -4.43 2.40 9.23
CA MET A 157 -3.62 1.58 8.31
C MET A 157 -3.47 0.13 8.82
N LYS A 158 -3.35 -0.08 10.13
CA LYS A 158 -3.18 -1.40 10.76
C LYS A 158 -4.49 -2.17 10.89
N ASP A 159 -5.61 -1.49 11.12
CA ASP A 159 -6.95 -2.10 11.28
C ASP A 159 -7.40 -2.83 10.01
N LYS A 160 -6.99 -2.34 8.84
CA LYS A 160 -7.32 -2.94 7.53
C LYS A 160 -6.62 -4.28 7.23
N CYS A 161 -5.87 -4.87 8.15
CA CYS A 161 -4.89 -5.90 7.80
C CYS A 161 -4.82 -7.05 8.82
N TYR A 162 -5.80 -7.95 8.78
CA TYR A 162 -5.70 -9.28 9.42
C TYR A 162 -5.78 -10.46 8.46
N LEU A 163 -6.18 -10.25 7.19
CA LEU A 163 -6.02 -11.24 6.15
C LEU A 163 -4.66 -10.98 5.50
N ASP A 164 -3.69 -11.78 5.94
CA ASP A 164 -2.30 -11.92 5.51
C ASP A 164 -1.66 -10.82 4.64
N LYS A 165 -0.69 -10.12 5.22
CA LYS A 165 0.10 -9.07 4.58
C LYS A 165 0.88 -9.63 3.39
N GLY A 166 0.73 -8.99 2.23
CA GLY A 166 1.57 -9.24 1.05
C GLY A 166 3.04 -8.94 1.30
N TYR A 167 3.90 -9.28 0.33
CA TYR A 167 5.31 -8.89 0.36
C TYR A 167 5.44 -7.39 0.09
N ARG A 168 6.16 -6.67 0.95
CA ARG A 168 6.33 -5.21 0.83
C ARG A 168 7.80 -4.83 0.74
N TRP A 169 8.10 -3.85 -0.11
CA TRP A 169 9.42 -3.25 -0.20
C TRP A 169 9.33 -1.77 -0.54
N GLN A 170 10.41 -1.04 -0.29
CA GLN A 170 10.52 0.36 -0.64
C GLN A 170 11.49 0.51 -1.81
N SER A 171 11.15 1.41 -2.73
CA SER A 171 11.94 1.77 -3.90
C SER A 171 12.21 3.26 -3.91
N HIS A 172 13.39 3.62 -4.39
CA HIS A 172 13.87 5.00 -4.44
C HIS A 172 14.14 5.41 -5.88
N SER A 173 13.55 6.53 -6.30
CA SER A 173 13.84 7.18 -7.59
C SER A 173 14.12 8.66 -7.33
N GLY A 174 15.42 9.00 -7.26
CA GLY A 174 15.85 10.33 -6.80
C GLY A 174 15.37 10.62 -5.38
N GLU A 175 14.61 11.71 -5.21
CA GLU A 175 14.01 12.10 -3.92
C GLU A 175 12.68 11.40 -3.62
N GLN A 176 12.08 10.74 -4.61
CA GLN A 176 10.81 10.07 -4.45
C GLN A 176 11.00 8.68 -3.84
N VAL A 177 10.15 8.34 -2.87
CA VAL A 177 10.10 7.02 -2.23
C VAL A 177 8.74 6.39 -2.52
N SER A 178 8.75 5.18 -3.08
CA SER A 178 7.53 4.39 -3.30
C SER A 178 7.54 3.15 -2.41
N GLU A 179 6.41 2.81 -1.81
CA GLU A 179 6.17 1.49 -1.21
C GLU A 179 5.42 0.63 -2.22
N PHE A 180 5.95 -0.56 -2.46
CA PHE A 180 5.29 -1.59 -3.22
C PHE A 180 4.73 -2.66 -2.28
N GLU A 181 3.57 -3.19 -2.63
CA GLU A 181 2.96 -4.34 -1.98
C GLU A 181 2.49 -5.33 -3.03
N LEU A 182 3.02 -6.54 -2.96
CA LEU A 182 2.59 -7.67 -3.75
C LEU A 182 1.72 -8.56 -2.86
N GLY A 183 0.40 -8.42 -3.00
CA GLY A 183 -0.62 -9.08 -2.18
C GLY A 183 -1.67 -9.83 -3.01
N ALA A 184 -2.70 -10.33 -2.35
CA ALA A 184 -3.80 -11.01 -3.00
C ALA A 184 -5.15 -10.45 -2.54
N SER A 185 -6.19 -10.64 -3.37
CA SER A 185 -7.57 -10.39 -2.95
C SER A 185 -8.04 -11.45 -1.95
N GLU A 186 -9.23 -11.24 -1.38
CA GLU A 186 -9.92 -12.27 -0.58
C GLU A 186 -10.23 -13.56 -1.38
N HIS A 187 -10.14 -13.51 -2.71
CA HIS A 187 -10.30 -14.65 -3.61
C HIS A 187 -8.95 -15.21 -4.11
N GLY A 188 -7.82 -14.77 -3.54
CA GLY A 188 -6.48 -15.19 -3.95
C GLY A 188 -6.03 -14.63 -5.30
N ASP A 189 -6.66 -13.58 -5.80
CA ASP A 189 -6.29 -12.96 -7.08
C ASP A 189 -5.08 -12.03 -6.89
N PHE A 190 -4.12 -12.06 -7.80
CA PHE A 190 -2.89 -11.26 -7.73
C PHE A 190 -3.18 -9.75 -7.65
N ARG A 191 -2.51 -9.07 -6.71
CA ARG A 191 -2.52 -7.61 -6.53
C ARG A 191 -1.10 -7.07 -6.45
N LEU A 192 -0.81 -6.02 -7.21
CA LEU A 192 0.39 -5.19 -7.06
C LEU A 192 -0.05 -3.76 -6.76
N LYS A 193 0.26 -3.25 -5.58
CA LYS A 193 0.04 -1.85 -5.21
C LYS A 193 1.39 -1.13 -5.20
N LYS A 194 1.43 0.08 -5.74
CA LYS A 194 2.52 1.03 -5.59
C LYS A 194 1.95 2.32 -5.00
N VAL A 195 2.58 2.83 -3.95
CA VAL A 195 2.16 4.06 -3.26
C VAL A 195 3.34 5.01 -3.12
N ASP A 196 3.20 6.26 -3.54
CA ASP A 196 4.17 7.31 -3.22
C ASP A 196 4.08 7.64 -1.72
N ILE A 197 5.11 7.26 -0.96
CA ILE A 197 5.24 7.49 0.48
C ILE A 197 6.26 8.59 0.81
N THR A 198 6.65 9.40 -0.17
CA THR A 198 7.64 10.47 0.00
C THR A 198 7.17 11.44 1.10
N PRO A 199 8.01 11.81 2.08
CA PRO A 199 7.63 12.65 3.21
C PRO A 199 7.56 14.13 2.82
N TYR A 200 6.64 14.49 1.93
CA TYR A 200 6.40 15.87 1.51
C TYR A 200 6.00 16.75 2.70
N LYS A 201 6.37 18.03 2.64
CA LYS A 201 5.93 18.99 3.64
C LYS A 201 4.41 19.17 3.52
N THR A 202 3.68 18.70 4.53
CA THR A 202 2.22 18.67 4.53
C THR A 202 1.62 19.46 5.67
N PHE A 203 0.58 20.23 5.35
CA PHE A 203 -0.26 20.90 6.33
C PHE A 203 -1.65 20.28 6.31
N ASP A 204 -2.18 20.03 7.51
CA ASP A 204 -3.55 19.56 7.67
C ASP A 204 -4.57 20.67 7.37
N PRO A 205 -5.87 20.36 7.29
CA PRO A 205 -6.93 21.35 7.03
C PRO A 205 -7.06 22.47 8.08
N THR A 206 -6.41 22.32 9.24
CA THR A 206 -6.34 23.34 10.29
C THR A 206 -5.08 24.21 10.18
N GLY A 207 -4.17 23.91 9.25
CA GLY A 207 -2.94 24.65 8.99
C GLY A 207 -1.72 24.14 9.79
N ASN A 208 -1.83 22.99 10.47
CA ASN A 208 -0.73 22.43 11.24
C ASN A 208 0.21 21.62 10.35
N LEU A 209 1.52 21.79 10.55
CA LEU A 209 2.53 20.92 9.92
C LEU A 209 2.45 19.52 10.52
N VAL A 210 2.27 18.51 9.68
CA VAL A 210 2.06 17.11 10.10
C VAL A 210 2.92 16.12 9.30
N SER A 211 3.14 14.93 9.86
CA SER A 211 3.88 13.82 9.26
C SER A 211 2.96 12.69 8.77
N PHE A 212 1.77 13.04 8.31
CA PHE A 212 0.82 12.15 7.64
C PHE A 212 -0.03 12.93 6.64
N ARG A 213 -0.64 12.23 5.67
CA ARG A 213 -1.55 12.82 4.68
C ARG A 213 -2.55 11.79 4.14
N PRO A 214 -3.70 12.21 3.58
CA PRO A 214 -4.57 11.29 2.85
C PRO A 214 -3.85 10.69 1.63
N GLU A 215 -4.12 9.42 1.31
CA GLU A 215 -3.69 8.79 0.06
C GLU A 215 -4.49 9.40 -1.11
N THR A 216 -3.81 10.04 -2.06
CA THR A 216 -4.49 10.58 -3.25
C THR A 216 -4.47 9.59 -4.42
N ARG A 217 -5.43 9.71 -5.35
CA ARG A 217 -5.50 8.81 -6.53
C ARG A 217 -4.24 8.88 -7.40
N GLU A 218 -3.60 10.05 -7.50
CA GLU A 218 -2.35 10.22 -8.25
C GLU A 218 -1.16 9.47 -7.61
N GLU A 219 -1.24 9.16 -6.32
CA GLU A 219 -0.15 8.53 -5.56
C GLU A 219 -0.29 7.00 -5.48
N VAL A 220 -1.46 6.46 -5.80
CA VAL A 220 -1.75 5.04 -5.69
C VAL A 220 -1.95 4.45 -7.08
N GLN A 221 -1.05 3.56 -7.46
CA GLN A 221 -1.14 2.78 -8.69
C GLN A 221 -1.39 1.31 -8.31
N TYR A 222 -2.23 0.61 -9.09
CA TYR A 222 -2.67 -0.74 -8.74
C TYR A 222 -2.87 -1.65 -9.95
N VAL A 223 -2.36 -2.88 -9.84
CA VAL A 223 -2.66 -4.00 -10.74
C VAL A 223 -3.59 -4.97 -10.02
N SER A 224 -4.68 -5.33 -10.68
CA SER A 224 -5.68 -6.28 -10.17
C SER A 224 -5.97 -7.38 -11.18
N ALA A 225 -5.13 -8.41 -11.20
CA ALA A 225 -5.27 -9.53 -12.13
C ALA A 225 -5.99 -10.72 -11.50
N SER A 226 -6.78 -11.46 -12.29
CA SER A 226 -7.62 -12.59 -11.87
C SER A 226 -7.04 -13.93 -12.33
N HIS A 227 -7.32 -15.00 -11.57
CA HIS A 227 -7.02 -16.40 -11.92
C HIS A 227 -5.51 -16.73 -12.08
N SER A 228 -4.88 -17.27 -11.02
CA SER A 228 -3.57 -17.96 -11.04
C SER A 228 -2.51 -17.38 -12.01
N VAL A 229 -2.39 -16.06 -12.08
CA VAL A 229 -1.53 -15.38 -13.06
C VAL A 229 -0.05 -15.40 -12.67
N GLU A 230 0.28 -15.87 -11.46
CA GLU A 230 1.63 -15.84 -10.92
C GLU A 230 2.61 -16.64 -11.78
N SER A 231 2.19 -17.77 -12.38
CA SER A 231 3.01 -18.55 -13.31
C SER A 231 3.37 -17.77 -14.59
N SER A 232 2.39 -17.10 -15.19
CA SER A 232 2.60 -16.23 -16.34
C SER A 232 3.49 -15.04 -15.98
N LEU A 233 3.27 -14.45 -14.81
CA LEU A 233 4.05 -13.33 -14.31
C LEU A 233 5.52 -13.73 -14.04
N LEU A 234 5.77 -14.91 -13.47
CA LEU A 234 7.13 -15.43 -13.30
C LEU A 234 7.84 -15.56 -14.66
N THR A 235 7.14 -16.10 -15.66
CA THR A 235 7.66 -16.24 -17.02
C THR A 235 8.01 -14.89 -17.64
N ILE A 236 7.14 -13.89 -17.43
CA ILE A 236 7.37 -12.50 -17.86
C ILE A 236 8.58 -11.89 -17.16
N LEU A 237 8.75 -12.10 -15.84
CA LEU A 237 9.91 -11.63 -15.08
C LEU A 237 11.21 -12.23 -15.62
N LEU A 238 11.25 -13.54 -15.87
CA LEU A 238 12.43 -14.22 -16.44
C LEU A 238 12.78 -13.68 -17.84
N LYS A 239 11.76 -13.43 -18.67
CA LYS A 239 11.94 -12.80 -19.99
C LYS A 239 12.47 -11.39 -19.88
N TRP A 240 11.91 -10.57 -18.98
CA TRP A 240 12.36 -9.21 -18.73
C TRP A 240 13.83 -9.19 -18.31
N ALA A 241 14.21 -10.03 -17.35
CA ALA A 241 15.59 -10.15 -16.88
C ALA A 241 16.55 -10.54 -18.02
N ASN A 242 16.19 -11.52 -18.84
CA ASN A 242 17.03 -11.95 -19.96
C ASN A 242 17.11 -10.90 -21.09
N GLN A 243 15.99 -10.27 -21.44
CA GLN A 243 15.92 -9.28 -22.52
C GLN A 243 16.67 -8.00 -22.16
N GLU A 244 16.48 -7.50 -20.94
CA GLU A 244 17.10 -6.26 -20.47
C GLU A 244 18.44 -6.50 -19.76
N LYS A 245 18.93 -7.75 -19.66
CA LYS A 245 20.19 -8.10 -18.98
C LYS A 245 20.24 -7.55 -17.55
N ILE A 246 19.17 -7.78 -16.80
CA ILE A 246 19.04 -7.33 -15.42
C ILE A 246 19.99 -8.14 -14.54
N PRO A 247 20.90 -7.51 -13.77
CA PRO A 247 21.67 -8.22 -12.77
C PRO A 247 20.75 -8.67 -11.64
N SER A 248 20.76 -9.97 -11.34
CA SER A 248 19.95 -10.58 -10.30
C SER A 248 20.80 -11.56 -9.50
N GLU A 249 20.83 -11.38 -8.18
CA GLU A 249 21.53 -12.33 -7.30
C GLU A 249 20.71 -13.63 -7.15
N ILE A 250 19.39 -13.55 -7.26
CA ILE A 250 18.49 -14.71 -7.26
C ILE A 250 18.78 -15.60 -8.48
N LEU A 251 18.80 -15.03 -9.69
CA LEU A 251 19.02 -15.82 -10.91
C LEU A 251 20.45 -16.35 -11.00
N LYS A 252 21.43 -15.60 -10.49
CA LYS A 252 22.83 -16.04 -10.43
C LYS A 252 23.04 -17.21 -9.47
N ASN A 253 22.35 -17.21 -8.33
CA ASN A 253 22.42 -18.25 -7.30
C ASN A 253 21.11 -19.07 -7.23
N TYR A 254 20.51 -19.36 -8.40
CA TYR A 254 19.21 -20.02 -8.46
C TYR A 254 19.13 -21.34 -7.68
N PRO A 255 20.16 -22.23 -7.65
CA PRO A 255 20.03 -23.51 -6.96
C PRO A 255 19.82 -23.33 -5.46
N ASP A 256 20.56 -22.39 -4.86
CA ASP A 256 20.45 -22.07 -3.44
C ASP A 256 19.10 -21.42 -3.12
N PHE A 257 18.65 -20.48 -3.96
CA PHE A 257 17.34 -19.85 -3.81
C PHE A 257 16.20 -20.88 -3.85
N ILE A 258 16.19 -21.76 -4.85
CA ILE A 258 15.15 -22.78 -5.01
C ILE A 258 15.19 -23.81 -3.87
N SER A 259 16.38 -24.19 -3.38
CA SER A 259 16.50 -25.06 -2.20
C SER A 259 15.83 -24.42 -0.99
N GLN A 260 16.14 -23.15 -0.70
CA GLN A 260 15.55 -22.42 0.42
C GLN A 260 14.03 -22.29 0.30
N VAL A 261 13.52 -22.00 -0.91
CA VAL A 261 12.08 -21.90 -1.17
C VAL A 261 11.39 -23.23 -0.88
N ARG A 262 11.97 -24.35 -1.32
CA ARG A 262 11.42 -25.70 -1.08
C ARG A 262 11.45 -26.10 0.38
N GLU A 263 12.53 -25.78 1.08
CA GLU A 263 12.69 -26.06 2.52
C GLU A 263 11.65 -25.31 3.36
N GLN A 264 11.34 -24.06 3.01
CA GLN A 264 10.30 -23.28 3.66
C GLN A 264 8.89 -23.85 3.41
N GLY A 265 8.71 -24.57 2.30
CA GLY A 265 7.45 -25.21 1.93
C GLY A 265 6.35 -24.20 1.61
N GLN A 266 5.11 -24.69 1.67
CA GLN A 266 3.91 -23.88 1.46
C GLN A 266 2.98 -24.05 2.65
N ILE A 267 2.46 -22.93 3.16
CA ILE A 267 1.31 -22.92 4.05
C ILE A 267 0.08 -23.17 3.19
N CYS A 268 -0.74 -24.16 3.54
CA CYS A 268 -2.02 -24.40 2.88
C CYS A 268 -2.90 -23.15 3.03
N GLY A 269 -2.95 -22.33 1.97
CA GLY A 269 -3.83 -21.18 1.87
C GLY A 269 -5.22 -21.57 1.38
N ASN A 270 -6.14 -20.61 1.40
CA ASN A 270 -7.53 -20.83 0.98
C ASN A 270 -7.66 -21.25 -0.50
N PHE A 271 -6.65 -20.97 -1.33
CA PHE A 271 -6.72 -21.17 -2.79
C PHE A 271 -5.51 -21.86 -3.42
N GLY A 272 -4.47 -22.17 -2.64
CA GLY A 272 -3.33 -22.93 -3.15
C GLY A 272 -3.78 -24.34 -3.53
N ASP A 273 -3.71 -24.67 -4.83
CA ASP A 273 -4.21 -25.89 -5.48
C ASP A 273 -5.69 -25.94 -5.92
N PHE A 274 -6.46 -24.84 -5.87
CA PHE A 274 -7.82 -24.85 -6.42
C PHE A 274 -7.84 -24.82 -7.96
N GLY A 275 -7.61 -25.98 -8.58
CA GLY A 275 -8.18 -26.33 -9.88
C GLY A 275 -7.22 -26.45 -11.07
N TYR A 276 -5.97 -26.05 -10.95
CA TYR A 276 -4.94 -26.32 -11.95
C TYR A 276 -3.93 -27.30 -11.38
N GLY A 277 -4.19 -28.61 -11.54
CA GLY A 277 -3.14 -29.62 -11.34
C GLY A 277 -1.87 -29.24 -12.11
N SER A 278 -0.70 -29.77 -11.75
CA SER A 278 0.61 -29.27 -12.23
C SER A 278 0.60 -29.02 -13.75
N LEU A 279 0.44 -27.75 -14.15
CA LEU A 279 0.54 -27.37 -15.54
C LEU A 279 1.99 -27.60 -15.96
N SER A 280 2.17 -28.16 -17.14
CA SER A 280 3.51 -28.34 -17.72
C SER A 280 4.21 -26.97 -17.79
N PRO A 281 5.41 -26.82 -17.20
CA PRO A 281 6.19 -25.58 -17.26
C PRO A 281 6.37 -25.04 -18.69
N GLN A 282 6.56 -25.93 -19.66
CA GLN A 282 6.70 -25.65 -21.09
C GLN A 282 5.55 -24.78 -21.62
N MET A 283 4.31 -25.06 -21.20
CA MET A 283 3.12 -24.33 -21.68
C MET A 283 3.19 -22.84 -21.34
N GLN A 284 3.75 -22.48 -20.17
CA GLN A 284 3.84 -21.09 -19.72
C GLN A 284 4.73 -20.24 -20.65
N PHE A 285 5.81 -20.84 -21.16
CA PHE A 285 6.71 -20.18 -22.11
C PHE A 285 6.15 -20.15 -23.54
N THR A 286 5.29 -21.12 -23.91
CA THR A 286 4.65 -21.15 -25.23
C THR A 286 3.61 -20.04 -25.39
N TYR A 287 2.77 -19.81 -24.37
CA TYR A 287 1.77 -18.73 -24.38
C TYR A 287 2.41 -17.34 -24.47
N ALA A 288 3.61 -17.19 -23.93
CA ALA A 288 4.39 -15.98 -23.95
C ALA A 288 5.55 -16.02 -24.97
N SER A 289 5.47 -16.76 -26.08
CA SER A 289 6.64 -17.10 -26.93
C SER A 289 7.45 -15.92 -27.53
N GLY A 290 6.95 -14.69 -27.51
CA GLY A 290 7.66 -13.50 -28.01
C GLY A 290 8.53 -12.75 -26.98
N PRO A 291 9.36 -11.78 -27.41
CA PRO A 291 9.98 -10.81 -26.53
C PRO A 291 8.93 -9.88 -25.90
N LEU A 292 9.25 -9.28 -24.75
CA LEU A 292 8.42 -8.23 -24.18
C LEU A 292 8.48 -6.98 -25.06
N VAL A 293 7.31 -6.40 -25.28
CA VAL A 293 7.14 -5.21 -26.12
C VAL A 293 7.67 -3.98 -25.38
N LYS A 294 8.36 -3.07 -26.07
CA LYS A 294 8.78 -1.78 -25.50
C LYS A 294 7.63 -0.78 -25.45
N SER A 295 7.58 0.09 -24.44
CA SER A 295 6.44 0.97 -24.16
C SER A 295 6.10 1.93 -25.29
N SER A 296 7.10 2.36 -26.07
CA SER A 296 6.90 3.19 -27.27
C SER A 296 6.01 2.52 -28.33
N THR A 297 5.87 1.19 -28.29
CA THR A 297 5.00 0.43 -29.21
C THR A 297 3.74 -0.12 -28.55
N LEU A 298 3.62 -0.11 -27.22
CA LEU A 298 2.44 -0.60 -26.50
C LEU A 298 1.11 0.07 -26.95
N PRO A 299 1.02 1.41 -27.08
CA PRO A 299 -0.22 2.07 -27.51
C PRO A 299 -0.71 1.69 -28.91
N ASN A 300 0.16 1.12 -29.74
CA ASN A 300 -0.13 0.77 -31.12
C ASN A 300 -0.51 -0.71 -31.30
N LEU A 301 -0.43 -1.52 -30.23
CA LEU A 301 -0.75 -2.95 -30.30
C LEU A 301 -2.19 -3.20 -29.86
N ARG A 302 -2.98 -3.78 -30.78
CA ARG A 302 -4.34 -4.25 -30.48
C ARG A 302 -4.38 -5.49 -29.59
N ILE A 303 -3.30 -6.28 -29.59
CA ILE A 303 -3.14 -7.50 -28.79
C ILE A 303 -1.70 -7.50 -28.28
N VAL A 304 -1.51 -7.51 -26.96
CA VAL A 304 -0.19 -7.64 -26.35
C VAL A 304 -0.02 -9.12 -25.97
N PRO A 305 1.05 -9.80 -26.43
CA PRO A 305 1.23 -11.25 -26.19
C PRO A 305 1.45 -11.60 -24.72
N HIS A 306 1.67 -10.61 -23.87
CA HIS A 306 1.88 -10.75 -22.43
C HIS A 306 0.82 -9.92 -21.72
N ASN A 307 -0.26 -10.58 -21.29
CA ASN A 307 -1.38 -9.96 -20.63
C ASN A 307 -1.70 -10.68 -19.31
N LEU A 308 -2.24 -9.94 -18.34
CA LEU A 308 -2.86 -10.51 -17.16
C LEU A 308 -4.37 -10.21 -17.20
N PRO A 309 -5.24 -11.24 -17.28
CA PRO A 309 -6.68 -11.02 -17.37
C PRO A 309 -7.21 -10.42 -16.05
N CYS A 310 -8.21 -9.53 -16.14
CA CYS A 310 -8.96 -9.06 -14.97
C CYS A 310 -10.26 -9.87 -14.80
N TYR A 311 -10.86 -9.87 -13.60
CA TYR A 311 -12.11 -10.62 -13.32
C TYR A 311 -13.35 -9.83 -13.75
N GLY A 312 -14.31 -10.51 -14.39
CA GLY A 312 -15.67 -9.99 -14.64
C GLY A 312 -16.05 -10.03 -16.12
N GLY A 313 -17.35 -10.25 -16.41
CA GLY A 313 -17.88 -10.37 -17.77
C GLY A 313 -17.60 -9.17 -18.68
N ASP A 314 -17.22 -8.02 -18.10
CA ASP A 314 -16.78 -6.77 -18.74
C ASP A 314 -15.32 -6.34 -18.54
N ALA A 315 -14.49 -7.22 -17.99
CA ALA A 315 -13.15 -6.85 -17.56
C ALA A 315 -12.12 -6.81 -18.70
N GLY A 316 -11.25 -5.81 -18.67
CA GLY A 316 -10.08 -5.69 -19.54
C GLY A 316 -8.91 -6.57 -19.07
N GLU A 317 -7.71 -6.24 -19.54
CA GLU A 317 -6.47 -6.96 -19.22
C GLU A 317 -5.33 -5.99 -18.95
N TYR A 318 -4.34 -6.40 -18.17
CA TYR A 318 -3.11 -5.63 -18.04
C TYR A 318 -2.12 -6.07 -19.11
N ALA A 319 -1.86 -5.22 -20.09
CA ALA A 319 -0.76 -5.37 -21.02
C ALA A 319 0.56 -5.14 -20.28
N ILE A 320 1.54 -6.03 -20.49
CA ILE A 320 2.86 -5.92 -19.88
C ILE A 320 3.92 -5.67 -20.93
N GLY A 321 4.81 -4.72 -20.66
CA GLY A 321 5.95 -4.41 -21.51
C GLY A 321 7.10 -3.77 -20.75
N ILE A 322 8.08 -3.27 -21.50
CA ILE A 322 9.30 -2.65 -20.99
C ILE A 322 9.26 -1.15 -21.27
N GLY A 323 9.35 -0.33 -20.24
CA GLY A 323 9.37 1.12 -20.32
C GLY A 323 10.64 1.71 -20.93
N GLN A 324 10.73 3.04 -20.96
CA GLN A 324 11.87 3.74 -21.56
C GLN A 324 13.13 3.60 -20.71
N ASP A 325 12.97 3.53 -19.38
CA ASP A 325 14.03 3.36 -18.39
C ASP A 325 14.26 1.88 -18.04
N ARG A 326 13.80 0.97 -18.92
CA ARG A 326 13.91 -0.49 -18.83
C ARG A 326 13.09 -1.11 -17.70
N GLU A 327 12.23 -0.34 -17.06
CA GLU A 327 11.28 -0.76 -16.03
C GLU A 327 10.18 -1.67 -16.61
N LEU A 328 9.63 -2.58 -15.80
CA LEU A 328 8.49 -3.38 -16.19
C LEU A 328 7.21 -2.56 -16.01
N VAL A 329 6.45 -2.38 -17.08
CA VAL A 329 5.24 -1.54 -17.07
C VAL A 329 4.00 -2.41 -17.26
N PHE A 330 3.01 -2.19 -16.41
CA PHE A 330 1.68 -2.76 -16.50
C PHE A 330 0.72 -1.65 -16.92
N VAL A 331 0.04 -1.80 -18.05
CA VAL A 331 -0.94 -0.82 -18.54
C VAL A 331 -2.28 -1.51 -18.68
N TYR A 332 -3.33 -0.96 -18.04
CA TYR A 332 -4.67 -1.51 -18.23
C TYR A 332 -5.16 -1.24 -19.65
N GLN A 333 -5.62 -2.28 -20.32
CA GLN A 333 -6.26 -2.28 -21.62
C GLN A 333 -7.72 -2.66 -21.44
N ASP A 334 -8.63 -1.77 -21.85
CA ASP A 334 -10.05 -2.11 -21.84
C ASP A 334 -10.41 -3.10 -22.97
N LYS A 335 -11.64 -3.62 -22.96
CA LYS A 335 -12.13 -4.56 -23.97
C LYS A 335 -12.11 -4.04 -25.41
N SER A 336 -12.07 -2.72 -25.62
CA SER A 336 -11.96 -2.12 -26.95
C SER A 336 -10.51 -2.11 -27.46
N GLY A 337 -9.56 -2.55 -26.63
CA GLY A 337 -8.13 -2.49 -26.89
C GLY A 337 -7.52 -1.13 -26.54
N LYS A 338 -8.29 -0.21 -25.95
CA LYS A 338 -7.80 1.12 -25.58
C LYS A 338 -7.03 1.03 -24.26
N LEU A 339 -5.80 1.52 -24.28
CA LEU A 339 -4.98 1.63 -23.08
C LEU A 339 -5.46 2.79 -22.21
N SER A 340 -5.48 2.55 -20.90
CA SER A 340 -5.64 3.59 -19.90
C SER A 340 -4.33 4.35 -19.71
N ASN A 341 -4.42 5.53 -19.11
CA ASN A 341 -3.26 6.27 -18.62
C ASN A 341 -2.76 5.74 -17.27
N GLU A 342 -3.47 4.79 -16.66
CA GLU A 342 -3.08 4.18 -15.38
C GLU A 342 -2.04 3.09 -15.67
N GLU A 343 -0.80 3.37 -15.29
CA GLU A 343 0.27 2.39 -15.34
C GLU A 343 0.80 2.11 -13.93
N VAL A 344 1.28 0.88 -13.72
CA VAL A 344 2.21 0.56 -12.62
C VAL A 344 3.54 0.25 -13.26
N SER A 345 4.60 0.91 -12.79
CA SER A 345 5.96 0.67 -13.24
C SER A 345 6.83 0.13 -12.10
N VAL A 346 7.57 -0.95 -12.38
CA VAL A 346 8.53 -1.56 -11.47
C VAL A 346 9.95 -1.37 -12.00
N PRO A 347 10.78 -0.55 -11.31
CA PRO A 347 12.17 -0.32 -11.69
C PRO A 347 13.00 -1.59 -11.77
N VAL A 348 14.03 -1.58 -12.64
CA VAL A 348 14.98 -2.70 -12.78
C VAL A 348 15.61 -3.10 -11.45
N ASN A 349 15.95 -2.13 -10.60
CA ASN A 349 16.57 -2.37 -9.30
C ASN A 349 15.65 -3.09 -8.30
N ASP A 350 14.35 -3.15 -8.58
CA ASP A 350 13.36 -3.85 -7.76
C ASP A 350 13.05 -5.26 -8.29
N PHE A 351 13.76 -5.74 -9.32
CA PHE A 351 13.54 -7.06 -9.92
C PHE A 351 13.57 -8.18 -8.86
N ASP A 352 14.63 -8.27 -8.05
CA ASP A 352 14.77 -9.33 -7.04
C ASP A 352 13.70 -9.22 -5.94
N ASN A 353 13.23 -8.02 -5.62
CA ASN A 353 12.12 -7.81 -4.68
C ASN A 353 10.80 -8.30 -5.26
N PHE A 354 10.50 -7.98 -6.52
CA PHE A 354 9.30 -8.46 -7.21
C PHE A 354 9.33 -10.00 -7.29
N PHE A 355 10.47 -10.55 -7.71
CA PHE A 355 10.69 -11.98 -7.81
C PHE A 355 10.47 -12.69 -6.46
N THR A 356 11.08 -12.18 -5.40
CA THR A 356 10.91 -12.69 -4.02
C THR A 356 9.46 -12.60 -3.58
N GLY A 357 8.78 -11.48 -3.86
CA GLY A 357 7.39 -11.27 -3.50
C GLY A 357 6.45 -12.31 -4.09
N LEU A 358 6.70 -12.73 -5.34
CA LEU A 358 5.90 -13.75 -6.01
C LEU A 358 5.99 -15.11 -5.30
N PHE A 359 7.21 -15.53 -4.94
CA PHE A 359 7.43 -16.75 -4.17
C PHE A 359 6.87 -16.64 -2.75
N TYR A 360 7.03 -15.48 -2.11
CA TYR A 360 6.46 -15.21 -0.79
C TYR A 360 4.94 -15.41 -0.78
N GLN A 361 4.22 -14.96 -1.82
CA GLN A 361 2.78 -15.21 -1.92
C GLN A 361 2.42 -16.68 -1.99
N ALA A 362 3.12 -17.44 -2.83
CA ALA A 362 2.90 -18.87 -2.97
C ALA A 362 3.18 -19.60 -1.64
N GLN A 363 4.29 -19.27 -0.98
CA GLN A 363 4.69 -19.86 0.30
C GLN A 363 3.68 -19.57 1.42
N ARG A 364 3.11 -18.37 1.42
CA ARG A 364 2.09 -17.96 2.39
C ARG A 364 0.67 -18.40 2.03
N GLY A 365 0.47 -19.04 0.88
CA GLY A 365 -0.85 -19.45 0.41
C GLY A 365 -1.78 -18.28 0.10
N LEU A 366 -1.22 -17.12 -0.25
CA LEU A 366 -1.98 -15.90 -0.57
C LEU A 366 -2.53 -15.94 -1.99
N GLY A 367 -1.76 -16.51 -2.91
CA GLY A 367 -2.13 -16.67 -4.30
C GLY A 367 -2.84 -17.99 -4.58
N ARG A 368 -3.19 -18.18 -5.86
CA ARG A 368 -3.75 -19.44 -6.37
C ARG A 368 -2.70 -20.38 -6.94
N THR A 369 -1.47 -19.90 -7.09
CA THR A 369 -0.34 -20.68 -7.61
C THR A 369 0.48 -21.29 -6.47
N SER A 370 0.73 -22.59 -6.54
CA SER A 370 1.52 -23.30 -5.53
C SER A 370 3.02 -23.00 -5.67
N VAL A 371 3.77 -23.17 -4.57
CA VAL A 371 5.23 -23.06 -4.58
C VAL A 371 5.83 -24.05 -5.57
N LYS A 372 5.28 -25.27 -5.62
CA LYS A 372 5.71 -26.31 -6.55
C LYS A 372 5.66 -25.82 -8.00
N ASN A 373 4.53 -25.24 -8.42
CA ASN A 373 4.37 -24.76 -9.79
C ASN A 373 5.42 -23.69 -10.14
N LEU A 374 5.68 -22.73 -9.24
CA LEU A 374 6.72 -21.73 -9.46
C LEU A 374 8.13 -22.34 -9.52
N THR A 375 8.43 -23.33 -8.66
CA THR A 375 9.74 -24.00 -8.69
C THR A 375 9.92 -24.89 -9.92
N ASP A 376 8.86 -25.53 -10.43
CA ASP A 376 8.91 -26.35 -11.65
C ASP A 376 9.20 -25.47 -12.88
N ILE A 377 8.60 -24.26 -12.93
CA ILE A 377 8.89 -23.26 -13.98
C ILE A 377 10.36 -22.84 -13.95
N MET A 378 10.91 -22.64 -12.75
CA MET A 378 12.31 -22.29 -12.57
C MET A 378 13.25 -23.41 -13.00
N ASP A 379 13.01 -24.64 -12.56
CA ASP A 379 13.82 -25.79 -12.95
C ASP A 379 13.81 -25.98 -14.47
N TYR A 380 12.64 -25.86 -15.10
CA TYR A 380 12.52 -25.94 -16.55
C TYR A 380 13.32 -24.82 -17.23
N TYR A 381 13.17 -23.55 -16.82
CA TYR A 381 13.91 -22.42 -17.40
C TYR A 381 15.44 -22.60 -17.40
N PHE A 382 15.99 -23.22 -16.35
CA PHE A 382 17.43 -23.49 -16.22
C PHE A 382 17.87 -24.85 -16.80
N SER A 383 16.95 -25.66 -17.32
CA SER A 383 17.24 -26.99 -17.88
C SER A 383 17.85 -26.92 -19.29
N GLU A 384 18.46 -28.03 -19.73
CA GLU A 384 18.85 -28.20 -21.14
C GLU A 384 17.62 -28.30 -22.07
N GLU A 385 16.50 -28.86 -21.57
CA GLU A 385 15.24 -28.98 -22.33
C GLU A 385 14.74 -27.61 -22.79
N PHE A 386 14.74 -26.61 -21.91
CA PHE A 386 14.36 -25.24 -22.29
C PHE A 386 15.27 -24.65 -23.36
N LYS A 387 16.57 -24.96 -23.34
CA LYS A 387 17.51 -24.53 -24.39
C LYS A 387 17.24 -25.23 -25.71
N GLU A 388 16.73 -26.45 -25.70
CA GLU A 388 16.34 -27.18 -26.91
C GLU A 388 15.03 -26.64 -27.49
N ASP A 389 14.04 -26.36 -26.63
CA ASP A 389 12.74 -25.82 -27.03
C ASP A 389 12.80 -24.38 -27.59
N ASN A 390 13.86 -23.62 -27.25
CA ASN A 390 14.04 -22.22 -27.66
C ASN A 390 15.16 -22.01 -28.71
N LYS A 391 15.69 -23.08 -29.31
CA LYS A 391 16.52 -23.01 -30.53
C LYS A 391 15.64 -22.89 -31.76
#